data_AF-A0A7K3XC38-F1
#
_entry.id   AF-A0A7K3XC38-F1
#
_cell.length_a   1.000
_cell.length_b   1.000
_cell.length_c   1.000
_cell.angle_alpha   90.00
_cell.angle_beta   90.00
_cell.angle_gamma   90.00
#
_symmetry.space_group_name_H-M   'P 1'
#
loop_
_entity.id
_entity.type
_entity.pdbx_description
1 polymer ?
#
loop_
_entity_poly.entity_id
_entity_poly.type
_entity_poly.pdbx_seq_one_letter_code
_entity_poly.pdbx_strand_id
1 'polypeptide(L)' 'MDFKATKLVYDAQLQGKNKAVIFLGHAISEAYGMNYCARWLKGFLPKDMTVRFIENKSSFITY' A
#
# COMPACT_ATOMS: atom_id res chain seq x y z
N MET A 1 -9.39 -10.34 2.57
CA MET A 1 -8.25 -11.18 2.13
C MET A 1 -8.11 -11.07 0.62
N ASP A 2 -6.89 -10.84 0.12
CA ASP A 2 -6.65 -10.80 -1.33
C ASP A 2 -6.39 -12.21 -1.87
N PHE A 3 -7.38 -12.74 -2.58
CA PHE A 3 -7.39 -14.09 -3.15
C PHE A 3 -6.25 -14.32 -4.17
N LYS A 4 -5.74 -13.27 -4.81
CA LYS A 4 -4.66 -13.40 -5.80
C LYS A 4 -3.33 -13.69 -5.12
N ALA A 5 -3.04 -12.98 -4.04
CA ALA A 5 -1.78 -13.10 -3.32
C ALA A 5 -1.67 -14.43 -2.54
N THR A 6 -2.78 -14.98 -2.02
CA THR A 6 -2.80 -16.33 -1.43
C THR A 6 -2.54 -17.41 -2.48
N LYS A 7 -3.13 -17.30 -3.67
CA LYS A 7 -2.90 -18.23 -4.78
C LYS A 7 -1.44 -18.27 -5.22
N LEU A 8 -0.77 -17.13 -5.30
CA LEU A 8 0.65 -17.06 -5.68
C LEU A 8 1.59 -17.73 -4.66
N VAL A 9 1.20 -17.77 -3.38
CA VAL A 9 1.94 -18.52 -2.35
C VAL A 9 1.68 -20.02 -2.50
N TYR A 10 0.45 -20.42 -2.77
CA TYR A 10 0.10 -21.81 -3.03
C TYR A 10 0.84 -22.37 -4.27
N ASP A 11 0.88 -21.60 -5.36
CA ASP A 11 1.62 -21.97 -6.58
C ASP A 11 3.13 -22.09 -6.31
N ALA A 12 3.68 -21.24 -5.44
CA ALA A 12 5.08 -21.32 -5.03
C ALA A 12 5.37 -22.57 -4.18
N GLN A 13 4.45 -22.94 -3.29
CA GLN A 13 4.52 -24.20 -2.54
C GLN A 13 4.51 -25.41 -3.48
N LEU A 14 3.62 -25.42 -4.50
CA LEU A 14 3.57 -26.49 -5.51
C LEU A 14 4.87 -26.62 -6.32
N GLN A 15 5.63 -25.52 -6.48
CA GLN A 15 6.94 -25.51 -7.13
C GLN A 15 8.10 -25.87 -6.17
N GLY A 16 7.81 -26.27 -4.93
CA GLY A 16 8.83 -26.56 -3.91
C GLY A 16 9.62 -25.32 -3.44
N LYS A 17 9.07 -24.11 -3.63
CA LYS A 17 9.71 -22.85 -3.23
C LYS A 17 9.23 -22.40 -1.86
N ASN A 18 10.17 -21.94 -1.03
CA ASN A 18 9.87 -21.37 0.28
C ASN A 18 9.45 -19.90 0.14
N LYS A 19 8.15 -19.67 -0.08
CA LYS A 19 7.56 -18.32 -0.22
C LYS A 19 6.45 -18.11 0.82
N ALA A 20 6.41 -16.93 1.42
CA ALA A 20 5.35 -16.48 2.32
C ALA A 20 4.75 -15.15 1.85
N VAL A 21 3.57 -14.81 2.36
CA VAL A 21 2.90 -13.53 2.10
C VAL A 21 2.45 -12.90 3.41
N ILE A 22 2.60 -11.58 3.53
CA ILE A 22 2.10 -10.78 4.63
C ILE A 22 1.04 -9.83 4.07
N PHE A 23 -0.14 -9.81 4.70
CA PHE A 23 -1.24 -8.94 4.29
C PHE A 23 -1.32 -7.71 5.19
N LEU A 24 -1.06 -6.54 4.61
CA LEU A 24 -1.24 -5.24 5.27
C LEU A 24 -2.52 -4.52 4.82
N GLY A 25 -3.00 -4.84 3.60
CA GLY A 25 -4.14 -4.19 2.96
C GLY A 25 -3.71 -3.10 1.97
N HIS A 26 -4.32 -3.09 0.77
CA HIS A 26 -3.97 -2.22 -0.36
C HIS A 26 -3.83 -0.75 0.04
N ALA A 27 -4.85 -0.19 0.70
CA ALA A 27 -4.86 1.21 1.10
C ALA A 27 -3.73 1.57 2.09
N ILE A 28 -3.46 0.71 3.07
CA ILE A 28 -2.44 0.97 4.10
C ILE A 28 -1.04 0.86 3.50
N SER A 29 -0.79 -0.13 2.62
CA SER A 29 0.51 -0.27 1.96
C SER A 29 0.87 0.90 1.04
N GLU A 30 -0.12 1.57 0.45
CA GLU A 30 0.09 2.63 -0.54
C GLU A 30 0.02 4.05 0.04
N ALA A 31 -0.75 4.25 1.12
CA ALA A 31 -0.98 5.56 1.74
C ALA A 31 0.33 6.26 2.17
N TYR A 32 1.30 5.52 2.70
CA TYR A 32 2.59 6.09 3.12
C TYR A 32 3.39 6.67 1.94
N GLY A 33 3.32 6.02 0.77
CA GLY A 33 3.96 6.51 -0.46
C GLY A 33 3.36 7.85 -0.90
N MET A 34 2.04 7.98 -0.81
CA MET A 34 1.33 9.20 -1.17
C MET A 34 1.63 10.37 -0.21
N ASN A 35 1.76 10.09 1.10
CA ASN A 35 2.20 11.09 2.07
C ASN A 35 3.64 11.58 1.78
N TYR A 36 4.55 10.66 1.48
CA TYR A 36 5.90 11.03 1.06
C TYR A 36 5.91 11.88 -0.22
N CYS A 37 5.14 11.48 -1.24
CA CYS A 37 4.99 12.23 -2.49
C CYS A 37 4.49 13.66 -2.23
N ALA A 38 3.48 13.84 -1.38
CA ALA A 38 2.97 15.16 -1.03
C ALA A 38 4.04 16.05 -0.34
N ARG A 39 4.91 15.48 0.50
CA ARG A 39 6.04 16.21 1.10
C ARG A 39 7.14 16.53 0.08
N TRP A 40 7.44 15.59 -0.81
CA TRP A 40 8.42 15.78 -1.87
C TRP A 40 8.00 16.91 -2.81
N LEU A 41 6.73 16.92 -3.24
CA LEU A 41 6.17 17.97 -4.11
C LEU A 41 6.25 19.38 -3.49
N LYS A 42 6.07 19.52 -2.18
CA LYS A 42 6.26 20.81 -1.48
C LYS A 42 7.68 21.37 -1.59
N GLY A 43 8.67 20.52 -1.85
CA GLY A 43 10.06 20.96 -2.06
C GLY A 43 10.31 21.62 -3.42
N PHE A 44 9.48 21.30 -4.43
CA PHE A 44 9.66 21.79 -5.81
C PHE A 44 8.61 22.83 -6.23
N LEU A 45 7.40 22.74 -5.67
CA LEU A 45 6.30 23.59 -6.08
C LEU A 45 6.37 24.99 -5.46
N PRO A 46 5.81 26.01 -6.14
CA PRO A 46 5.69 27.36 -5.61
C PRO A 46 5.00 27.37 -4.24
N LYS A 47 5.45 28.26 -3.34
CA LYS A 47 4.99 28.30 -1.94
C LYS A 47 3.51 28.65 -1.76
N ASP A 48 2.92 29.29 -2.76
CA ASP A 48 1.50 29.66 -2.84
C ASP A 48 0.59 28.48 -3.22
N MET A 49 1.16 27.37 -3.71
CA MET A 49 0.41 26.17 -4.07
C MET A 49 0.25 25.22 -2.88
N THR A 50 -1.00 24.92 -2.51
CA THR A 50 -1.31 24.04 -1.39
C THR A 50 -1.41 22.58 -1.83
N VAL A 51 -0.44 21.76 -1.42
CA VAL A 51 -0.49 20.29 -1.56
C VAL A 51 -0.74 19.64 -0.20
N ARG A 52 -1.78 18.80 -0.09
CA ARG A 52 -2.14 18.10 1.14
C ARG A 52 -2.45 16.63 0.84
N PHE A 53 -1.90 15.74 1.65
CA PHE A 53 -2.30 14.34 1.66
C PHE A 53 -3.65 14.22 2.40
N ILE A 54 -4.61 13.56 1.77
CA ILE A 54 -5.91 13.23 2.36
C ILE A 54 -5.95 11.72 2.47
N GLU A 55 -5.97 11.23 3.70
CA GLU A 55 -5.97 9.79 3.97
C GLU A 55 -7.34 9.19 3.65
N ASN A 56 -7.33 8.08 2.91
CA ASN A 56 -8.54 7.30 2.69
C ASN A 56 -8.72 6.32 3.86
N LYS A 57 -9.90 6.32 4.48
CA LYS A 57 -10.21 5.38 5.56
C LYS A 57 -10.33 3.96 4.98
N SER A 58 -9.74 2.98 5.65
CA SER A 58 -9.82 1.58 5.23
C SER A 58 -11.28 1.11 5.22
N SER A 59 -11.70 0.48 4.13
CA SER A 59 -13.00 -0.20 4.02
C SER A 59 -13.05 -1.51 4.80
N PHE A 60 -11.92 -1.99 5.32
CA PHE A 60 -11.80 -3.22 6.10
C PHE A 60 -11.66 -2.89 7.57
N ILE A 61 -12.58 -3.44 8.37
CA ILE A 61 -12.62 -3.37 9.84
C ILE A 61 -11.93 -4.61 10.41
N THR A 62 -11.12 -4.41 11.45
CA THR A 62 -10.57 -5.51 12.26
C THR A 62 -11.51 -5.68 13.46
N TYR A 63 -12.04 -6.89 13.65
CA TYR A 63 -12.80 -7.27 14.86
C TYR A 63 -11.85 -7.62 16.00
#